data_AF-A0A261C7A4-F1
#
_entry.id   AF-A0A261C7A4-F1
#
_cell.length_a   1.000
_cell.length_b   1.000
_cell.length_c   1.000
_cell.angle_alpha   90.00
_cell.angle_beta   90.00
_cell.angle_gamma   90.00
#
_symmetry.space_group_name_H-M   'P 1'
#
loop_
_entity.id
_entity.type
_entity.pdbx_description
1 polymer ?
#
loop_
_entity_poly.entity_id
_entity_poly.type
_entity_poly.pdbx_seq_one_letter_code
_entity_poly.pdbx_strand_id
1 'polypeptide(L)'
;MNGRMHLGHTFSASKCEFAAGFQRLQGKQVLFPFGFHSTEMPIKACADKLKREMEDFGYPPNFPEDVEEVVKEEVSAVDEIIKDKSKGKKSKLVAKTGNAKYQWQIMKSLGMEDEEIKKFSDPTYWLYYFPPHCMNDLKKMGLKYGACL
;
A
#
# COMPACT_ATOMS: atom_id res chain seq x y z
N MET A 1 5.11 1.41 -5.08
CA MET A 1 3.74 1.54 -4.55
C MET A 1 3.13 0.15 -4.50
N ASN A 2 2.91 -0.42 -3.31
CA ASN A 2 2.51 -1.82 -3.14
C ASN A 2 1.03 -1.98 -2.69
N GLY A 3 0.19 -0.98 -2.93
CA GLY A 3 -1.21 -1.00 -2.49
C GLY A 3 -1.91 0.34 -2.67
N ARG A 4 -3.19 0.37 -2.28
CA ARG A 4 -4.02 1.58 -2.24
C ARG A 4 -3.62 2.50 -1.08
N MET A 5 -3.92 3.79 -1.22
CA MET A 5 -3.68 4.75 -0.14
C MET A 5 -4.72 4.61 0.98
N HIS A 6 -4.26 4.27 2.18
CA HIS A 6 -5.10 4.27 3.39
C HIS A 6 -5.22 5.66 4.04
N LEU A 7 -6.15 5.79 5.01
CA LEU A 7 -6.42 7.01 5.79
C LEU A 7 -5.17 7.63 6.46
N GLY A 8 -4.23 6.81 6.91
CA GLY A 8 -2.96 7.34 7.44
C GLY A 8 -2.13 8.16 6.44
N HIS A 9 -2.20 7.85 5.13
CA HIS A 9 -1.52 8.64 4.10
C HIS A 9 -2.24 9.97 3.90
N THR A 10 -3.57 9.95 3.85
CA THR A 10 -4.37 11.18 3.67
C THR A 10 -4.25 12.10 4.90
N PHE A 11 -4.18 11.55 6.11
CA PHE A 11 -3.92 12.32 7.34
C PHE A 11 -2.56 13.03 7.30
N SER A 12 -1.51 12.36 6.83
CA SER A 12 -0.19 13.01 6.72
C SER A 12 -0.17 14.05 5.60
N ALA A 13 -0.77 13.74 4.45
CA ALA A 13 -0.84 14.64 3.30
C ALA A 13 -1.71 15.88 3.55
N SER A 14 -2.78 15.77 4.36
CA SER A 14 -3.71 16.88 4.64
C SER A 14 -3.03 18.08 5.29
N LYS A 15 -1.98 17.86 6.08
CA LYS A 15 -1.20 18.94 6.70
C LYS A 15 -0.59 19.86 5.65
N CYS A 16 0.03 19.28 4.63
CA CYS A 16 0.62 20.03 3.52
C CYS A 16 -0.47 20.66 2.64
N GLU A 17 -1.57 19.95 2.40
CA GLU A 17 -2.69 20.45 1.61
C GLU A 17 -3.34 21.70 2.23
N PHE A 18 -3.58 21.69 3.54
CA PHE A 18 -4.14 22.85 4.25
C PHE A 18 -3.16 24.02 4.32
N ALA A 19 -1.88 23.75 4.56
CA ALA A 19 -0.85 24.77 4.53
C ALA A 19 -0.75 25.43 3.14
N ALA A 20 -0.76 24.61 2.08
CA ALA A 20 -0.71 25.10 0.70
C ALA A 20 -1.95 25.94 0.36
N GLY A 21 -3.14 25.47 0.73
CA GLY A 21 -4.38 26.23 0.55
C GLY A 21 -4.38 27.57 1.28
N PHE A 22 -3.89 27.61 2.52
CA PHE A 22 -3.81 28.84 3.31
C PHE A 22 -2.81 29.85 2.73
N GLN A 23 -1.59 29.40 2.37
CA GLN A 23 -0.58 30.28 1.78
C GLN A 23 -1.04 30.85 0.43
N ARG A 24 -1.83 30.10 -0.32
CA ARG A 24 -2.46 30.59 -1.55
C ARG A 24 -3.51 31.68 -1.29
N LEU A 25 -4.31 31.56 -0.23
CA LEU A 25 -5.23 32.63 0.18
C LEU A 25 -4.50 33.92 0.59
N GLN A 26 -3.24 33.81 1.02
CA GLN A 26 -2.36 34.96 1.28
C GLN A 26 -1.71 35.55 0.01
N GLY A 27 -2.07 35.06 -1.17
CA GLY A 27 -1.55 35.55 -2.45
C GLY A 27 -0.17 35.01 -2.83
N LYS A 28 0.34 33.99 -2.14
CA LYS A 28 1.61 33.35 -2.50
C LYS A 28 1.42 32.31 -3.60
N GLN A 29 2.39 32.22 -4.50
CA GLN A 29 2.50 31.12 -5.44
C GLN A 29 3.00 29.88 -4.70
N VAL A 30 2.18 28.83 -4.65
CA VAL A 30 2.49 27.60 -3.90
C VAL A 30 2.63 26.43 -4.88
N LEU A 31 3.75 25.72 -4.79
CA LEU A 31 3.97 24.47 -5.52
C LEU A 31 3.78 23.29 -4.56
N PHE A 32 2.79 22.43 -4.85
CA PHE A 32 2.58 21.18 -4.13
C PHE A 32 2.70 19.99 -5.09
N PRO A 33 3.92 19.43 -5.28
CA PRO A 33 4.12 18.29 -6.17
C PRO A 33 3.77 16.99 -5.43
N PHE A 34 3.33 15.99 -6.19
CA PHE A 34 3.07 14.64 -5.66
C PHE A 34 3.78 13.60 -6.54
N GLY A 35 4.50 12.67 -5.92
CA GLY A 35 5.25 11.61 -6.59
C GLY A 35 4.94 10.25 -5.98
N PHE A 36 5.15 9.18 -6.76
CA PHE A 36 4.92 7.81 -6.32
C PHE A 36 6.24 7.08 -6.15
N HIS A 37 6.53 6.64 -4.93
CA HIS A 37 7.69 5.81 -4.65
C HIS A 37 7.43 4.38 -5.11
N SER A 38 8.23 3.91 -6.07
CA SER A 38 8.10 2.56 -6.63
C SER A 38 9.42 1.83 -6.78
N THR A 39 10.51 2.44 -6.33
CA THR A 39 11.78 1.74 -6.18
C THR A 39 11.77 0.93 -4.89
N GLU A 40 12.58 -0.13 -4.83
CA GLU A 40 12.76 -1.08 -3.71
C GLU A 40 12.05 -2.45 -3.84
N MET A 41 12.45 -3.33 -2.92
CA MET A 41 12.02 -4.72 -2.77
C MET A 41 10.54 -4.96 -2.41
N PRO A 42 9.76 -4.05 -1.77
CA PRO A 42 8.40 -4.39 -1.32
C PRO A 42 7.46 -4.86 -2.43
N ILE A 43 7.56 -4.26 -3.62
CA ILE A 43 6.74 -4.66 -4.78
C ILE A 43 7.13 -6.07 -5.23
N LYS A 44 8.44 -6.33 -5.33
CA LYS A 44 8.95 -7.63 -5.75
C LYS A 44 8.62 -8.73 -4.72
N ALA A 45 8.75 -8.43 -3.43
CA ALA A 45 8.42 -9.37 -2.36
C ALA A 45 6.93 -9.76 -2.37
N CYS A 46 6.01 -8.82 -2.57
CA CYS A 46 4.58 -9.12 -2.71
C CYS A 46 4.29 -9.94 -3.98
N ALA A 47 4.93 -9.62 -5.10
CA ALA A 47 4.76 -10.35 -6.36
C ALA A 47 5.28 -11.80 -6.25
N ASP A 48 6.46 -11.99 -5.64
CA ASP A 48 7.03 -13.32 -5.41
C ASP A 48 6.18 -14.13 -4.42
N LYS A 49 5.60 -13.49 -3.40
CA LYS A 49 4.66 -14.14 -2.47
C LYS A 49 3.40 -14.62 -3.19
N LEU A 50 2.80 -13.81 -4.07
CA LEU A 50 1.67 -14.23 -4.90
C LEU A 50 2.04 -15.40 -5.81
N LYS A 51 3.24 -15.36 -6.41
CA LYS A 51 3.72 -16.43 -7.27
C LYS A 51 3.84 -17.76 -6.50
N ARG A 52 4.40 -17.74 -5.30
CA ARG A 52 4.48 -18.93 -4.43
C ARG A 52 3.11 -19.43 -4.02
N GLU A 53 2.22 -18.54 -3.59
CA GLU A 53 0.84 -18.92 -3.21
C GLU A 53 0.10 -19.61 -4.36
N MET A 54 0.31 -19.18 -5.60
CA MET A 54 -0.26 -19.85 -6.79
C MET A 54 0.40 -21.21 -7.08
N GLU A 55 1.71 -21.34 -6.88
CA GLU A 55 2.45 -22.58 -7.09
C GLU A 55 2.08 -23.64 -6.05
N ASP A 56 1.92 -23.24 -4.79
CA ASP A 56 1.67 -24.13 -3.66
C ASP A 56 0.18 -24.52 -3.51
N PHE A 57 -0.74 -23.58 -3.74
CA PHE A 57 -2.18 -23.77 -3.48
C PHE A 57 -3.05 -23.81 -4.75
N GLY A 58 -2.45 -23.61 -5.93
CA GLY A 58 -3.16 -23.60 -7.22
C GLY A 58 -3.83 -22.27 -7.58
N TYR A 59 -4.73 -22.33 -8.58
CA TYR A 59 -5.47 -21.15 -9.07
C TYR A 59 -6.95 -21.52 -9.36
N PRO A 60 -7.93 -20.89 -8.68
CA PRO A 60 -7.78 -20.02 -7.52
C PRO A 60 -7.19 -20.78 -6.32
N PRO A 61 -6.32 -20.16 -5.49
CA PRO A 61 -5.64 -20.85 -4.43
C PRO A 61 -6.62 -21.32 -3.35
N ASN A 62 -6.54 -22.61 -3.02
CA ASN A 62 -7.33 -23.20 -1.94
C ASN A 62 -6.45 -23.32 -0.68
N PHE A 63 -6.59 -22.35 0.22
CA PHE A 63 -5.82 -22.31 1.46
C PHE A 63 -6.44 -23.26 2.51
N PRO A 64 -5.63 -23.98 3.30
CA PRO A 64 -6.15 -24.80 4.39
C PRO A 64 -6.88 -23.93 5.44
N GLU A 65 -8.10 -24.33 5.81
CA GLU A 65 -8.87 -23.70 6.89
C GLU A 65 -8.26 -24.07 8.25
N ASP A 66 -7.69 -23.06 8.90
CA ASP A 66 -7.16 -23.00 10.28
C ASP A 66 -6.57 -24.26 10.92
N VAL A 67 -5.23 -24.32 10.90
CA VAL A 67 -4.50 -24.73 12.11
C VAL A 67 -3.92 -23.47 12.72
N GLU A 68 -4.17 -23.25 14.02
CA GLU A 68 -3.42 -22.32 14.86
C GLU A 68 -1.96 -22.78 15.00
N GLU A 69 -1.25 -22.94 13.89
CA GLU A 69 0.20 -23.00 13.95
C GLU A 69 0.68 -21.60 14.29
N VAL A 70 1.32 -21.51 15.46
CA VAL A 70 2.16 -20.40 15.89
C VAL A 70 3.29 -20.26 14.88
N VAL A 71 3.00 -19.68 13.71
CA VAL A 71 4.03 -19.28 12.77
C VAL A 71 4.69 -18.06 13.40
N LYS A 72 5.86 -18.33 13.98
CA LYS A 72 6.85 -17.33 14.39
C LYS A 72 6.80 -16.17 13.43
N GLU A 73 6.62 -14.98 13.98
CA GLU A 73 6.85 -13.73 13.26
C GLU A 73 8.25 -13.82 12.61
N GLU A 74 8.34 -14.25 11.36
CA GLU A 74 9.35 -13.70 10.46
C GLU A 74 8.83 -12.31 10.09
N VAL A 75 8.91 -11.42 11.09
CA VAL A 75 9.08 -10.00 10.85
C VAL A 75 10.22 -9.91 9.85
N SER A 76 9.89 -9.55 8.61
CA SER A 76 10.88 -9.21 7.61
C SER A 76 11.90 -8.29 8.28
N ALA A 77 13.18 -8.67 8.24
CA ALA A 77 14.31 -7.99 8.87
C ALA A 77 14.49 -6.51 8.46
N VAL A 78 13.58 -5.97 7.64
CA VAL A 78 13.47 -4.56 7.27
C VAL A 78 12.82 -3.71 8.37
N ASP A 79 12.02 -4.30 9.27
CA ASP A 79 11.38 -3.55 10.38
C ASP A 79 12.29 -3.39 11.63
N GLU A 80 13.47 -4.01 11.64
CA GLU A 80 14.45 -3.90 12.73
C GLU A 80 15.39 -2.68 12.64
N ILE A 81 15.52 -2.02 11.48
CA ILE A 81 16.52 -0.95 11.30
C ILE A 81 16.05 0.40 11.89
N ILE A 82 14.77 0.56 12.23
CA ILE A 82 14.29 1.74 12.98
C ILE A 82 14.02 1.33 14.43
N LYS A 83 15.10 1.14 15.18
CA LYS A 83 15.10 1.00 16.63
C LYS A 83 15.62 2.30 17.25
N ASP A 84 14.81 3.34 17.22
CA ASP A 84 14.88 4.38 18.25
C ASP A 84 13.47 4.66 18.82
N LYS A 85 13.47 4.99 20.10
CA LYS A 85 12.44 4.78 21.12
C LYS A 85 11.07 5.35 20.73
N SER A 86 10.04 4.49 20.72
CA SER A 86 8.70 4.78 21.31
C SER A 86 7.78 3.56 21.21
N LYS A 87 7.25 3.13 22.36
CA LYS A 87 6.34 1.99 22.55
C LYS A 87 5.04 2.20 21.74
N GLY A 88 4.76 1.35 20.74
CA GLY A 88 3.47 1.37 20.02
C GLY A 88 3.33 0.51 18.77
N LYS A 89 4.23 -0.47 18.53
CA LYS A 89 4.28 -1.20 17.25
C LYS A 89 3.18 -2.27 17.04
N LYS A 90 2.56 -2.85 18.08
CA LYS A 90 1.58 -3.95 17.89
C LYS A 90 0.24 -3.55 17.25
N SER A 91 -0.17 -2.28 17.30
CA SER A 91 -1.48 -1.85 16.77
C SER A 91 -1.46 -1.34 15.31
N LYS A 92 -0.28 -1.17 14.68
CA LYS A 92 -0.18 -0.59 13.33
C LYS A 92 -0.24 -1.61 12.19
N LEU A 93 0.17 -2.86 12.41
CA LEU A 93 0.15 -3.92 11.41
C LEU A 93 -1.25 -4.56 11.30
N VAL A 94 -1.91 -4.81 12.43
CA VAL A 94 -3.28 -5.35 12.49
C VAL A 94 -4.30 -4.46 11.78
N ALA A 95 -4.11 -3.13 11.83
CA ALA A 95 -5.01 -2.17 11.19
C ALA A 95 -4.88 -2.08 9.66
N LYS A 96 -3.77 -2.59 9.07
CA LYS A 96 -3.53 -2.52 7.62
C LYS A 96 -3.87 -3.81 6.86
N THR A 97 -3.88 -4.95 7.53
CA THR A 97 -3.99 -6.25 6.86
C THR A 97 -5.37 -6.91 7.04
N GLY A 98 -6.16 -6.51 8.05
CA GLY A 98 -7.29 -7.34 8.48
C GLY A 98 -6.81 -8.75 8.86
N ASN A 99 -7.70 -9.69 9.14
CA ASN A 99 -7.33 -11.07 9.49
C ASN A 99 -6.73 -11.89 8.32
N ALA A 100 -6.29 -11.26 7.22
CA ALA A 100 -5.79 -11.96 6.04
C ALA A 100 -4.35 -12.47 6.25
N LYS A 101 -4.17 -13.79 6.19
CA LYS A 101 -2.87 -14.47 6.34
C LYS A 101 -2.08 -14.47 5.01
N TYR A 102 -2.78 -14.56 3.89
CA TYR A 102 -2.21 -14.70 2.54
C TYR A 102 -2.30 -13.42 1.72
N GLN A 103 -1.32 -13.19 0.85
CA GLN A 103 -1.30 -12.03 -0.04
C GLN A 103 -2.49 -12.05 -1.01
N TRP A 104 -2.88 -13.23 -1.50
CA TRP A 104 -4.08 -13.40 -2.33
C TRP A 104 -5.35 -12.90 -1.64
N GLN A 105 -5.52 -13.19 -0.34
CA GLN A 105 -6.68 -12.74 0.44
C GLN A 105 -6.70 -11.22 0.60
N ILE A 106 -5.53 -10.60 0.81
CA ILE A 106 -5.40 -9.14 0.86
C ILE A 106 -5.82 -8.54 -0.48
N MET A 107 -5.35 -9.10 -1.59
CA MET A 107 -5.72 -8.66 -2.93
C MET A 107 -7.24 -8.79 -3.21
N LYS A 108 -7.87 -9.89 -2.78
CA LYS A 108 -9.33 -10.06 -2.82
C LYS A 108 -10.07 -9.01 -1.98
N SER A 109 -9.56 -8.70 -0.79
CA SER A 109 -10.18 -7.69 0.10
C SER A 109 -10.14 -6.28 -0.50
N LEU A 110 -9.23 -6.02 -1.44
CA LEU A 110 -9.18 -4.78 -2.23
C LEU A 110 -10.22 -4.75 -3.37
N GLY A 111 -11.03 -5.80 -3.53
CA GLY A 111 -12.07 -5.92 -4.54
C GLY A 111 -11.54 -6.30 -5.93
N MET A 112 -10.41 -7.00 -6.00
CA MET A 112 -9.83 -7.47 -7.26
C MET A 112 -10.30 -8.89 -7.59
N GLU A 113 -10.54 -9.14 -8.88
CA GLU A 113 -10.92 -10.46 -9.40
C GLU A 113 -9.71 -11.40 -9.51
N ASP A 114 -9.94 -12.72 -9.41
CA ASP A 114 -8.86 -13.72 -9.43
C ASP A 114 -7.95 -13.61 -10.68
N GLU A 115 -8.54 -13.34 -11.85
CA GLU A 115 -7.81 -13.13 -13.12
C GLU A 115 -6.93 -11.88 -13.11
N GLU A 116 -7.32 -10.86 -12.34
CA GLU A 116 -6.54 -9.65 -12.17
C GLU A 116 -5.42 -9.86 -11.15
N ILE A 117 -5.71 -10.54 -10.03
CA ILE A 117 -4.73 -10.86 -8.98
C ILE A 117 -3.56 -11.65 -9.57
N LYS A 118 -3.83 -12.60 -10.47
CA LYS A 118 -2.81 -13.36 -11.19
C LYS A 118 -1.77 -12.48 -11.88
N LYS A 119 -2.16 -11.33 -12.43
CA LYS A 119 -1.24 -10.40 -13.13
C LYS A 119 -0.25 -9.73 -12.17
N PHE A 120 -0.58 -9.63 -10.88
CA PHE A 120 0.32 -9.10 -9.86
C PHE A 120 1.45 -10.07 -9.46
N SER A 121 1.50 -11.28 -10.02
CA SER A 121 2.70 -12.12 -9.96
C SER A 121 3.89 -11.48 -10.71
N ASP A 122 3.63 -10.60 -11.67
CA ASP A 122 4.66 -9.77 -12.29
C ASP A 122 4.79 -8.43 -11.53
N PRO A 123 5.96 -8.11 -10.93
CA PRO A 123 6.19 -6.83 -10.25
C PRO A 123 5.94 -5.61 -11.14
N THR A 124 6.07 -5.75 -12.46
CA THR A 124 5.87 -4.69 -13.44
C THR A 124 4.41 -4.24 -13.50
N TYR A 125 3.47 -5.18 -13.34
CA TYR A 125 2.03 -4.86 -13.37
C TYR A 125 1.63 -3.91 -12.23
N TRP A 126 2.28 -4.00 -11.07
CA TRP A 126 2.06 -3.09 -9.94
C TRP A 126 2.36 -1.63 -10.31
N LEU A 127 3.39 -1.40 -11.12
CA LEU A 127 3.84 -0.07 -11.55
C LEU A 127 2.84 0.60 -12.49
N TYR A 128 2.11 -0.19 -13.27
CA TYR A 128 1.09 0.33 -14.19
C TYR A 128 -0.28 0.41 -13.55
N TYR A 129 -0.57 -0.46 -12.59
CA TYR A 129 -1.86 -0.50 -11.93
C TYR A 129 -2.01 0.58 -10.85
N PHE A 130 -1.16 0.57 -9.82
CA PHE A 130 -1.40 1.39 -8.63
C PHE A 130 -1.26 2.90 -8.83
N PRO A 131 -0.26 3.42 -9.57
CA PRO A 131 -0.08 4.87 -9.69
C PRO A 131 -1.27 5.59 -10.34
N PRO A 132 -1.85 5.14 -11.49
CA PRO A 132 -3.04 5.77 -12.06
C PRO A 132 -4.25 5.74 -11.12
N HIS A 133 -4.46 4.62 -10.42
CA HIS A 133 -5.53 4.50 -9.44
C HIS A 133 -5.36 5.47 -8.27
N CYS A 134 -4.14 5.61 -7.75
CA CYS A 134 -3.87 6.52 -6.65
C CYS A 134 -3.95 7.99 -7.09
N MET A 135 -3.52 8.33 -8.31
CA MET A 135 -3.77 9.66 -8.88
C MET A 135 -5.27 9.97 -8.92
N ASN A 136 -6.11 9.02 -9.33
CA ASN A 136 -7.56 9.21 -9.32
C ASN A 136 -8.11 9.42 -7.91
N ASP A 137 -7.62 8.67 -6.92
CA ASP A 137 -8.03 8.80 -5.53
C ASP A 137 -7.62 10.18 -4.95
N LEU A 138 -6.43 10.69 -5.28
CA LEU A 138 -5.99 12.05 -4.89
C LEU A 138 -6.83 13.15 -5.53
N LYS A 139 -7.22 12.98 -6.81
CA LYS A 139 -8.13 13.91 -7.50
C LYS A 139 -9.51 13.94 -6.82
N LYS A 140 -10.05 12.77 -6.48
CA LYS A 140 -11.33 12.65 -5.75
C LYS A 140 -11.28 13.27 -4.36
N MET A 141 -10.13 13.18 -3.68
CA MET A 141 -9.90 13.88 -2.41
C MET A 141 -9.85 15.41 -2.56
N GLY A 142 -9.63 15.93 -3.76
CA GLY A 142 -9.50 17.37 -4.03
C GLY A 142 -8.11 17.92 -3.71
N LEU A 143 -7.09 17.07 -3.71
CA LEU A 143 -5.70 17.49 -3.45
C LEU A 143 -5.23 18.43 -4.56
N LYS A 144 -4.63 19.56 -4.20
CA LYS A 144 -4.19 20.60 -5.16
C LYS A 144 -2.78 20.30 -5.68
N TYR A 145 -2.59 19.14 -6.30
CA TYR A 145 -1.27 18.72 -6.79
C TYR A 145 -1.02 19.09 -8.25
N GLY A 146 0.21 19.48 -8.59
CA GLY A 146 0.67 19.61 -9.99
C GLY A 146 0.22 20.86 -10.74
N ALA A 147 -0.30 21.88 -10.05
CA ALA A 147 -0.70 23.12 -10.70
C ALA A 147 0.08 24.31 -10.09
N CYS A 148 0.85 25.02 -10.93
CA CYS A 148 1.08 26.44 -10.69
C CYS A 148 -0.29 27.11 -10.88
N LEU A 149 -0.99 27.35 -9.77
CA LEU A 149 -2.24 28.13 -9.74
C LEU A 149 -1.99 29.42 -9.00
#